data_AF-A0A1V3G3G2-F1
#
_entry.id   AF-A0A1V3G3G2-F1
#
_cell.length_a   1.000
_cell.length_b   1.000
_cell.length_c   1.000
_cell.angle_alpha   90.00
_cell.angle_beta   90.00
_cell.angle_gamma   90.00
#
_symmetry.space_group_name_H-M   'P 1'
#
loop_
_entity.id
_entity.type
_entity.pdbx_description
1 polymer ?
#
loop_
_entity_poly.entity_id
_entity_poly.type
_entity_poly.pdbx_seq_one_letter_code
_entity_poly.pdbx_strand_id
1 'polypeptide(L)'
;MFYHFSEEDNIEIFHPRKHLSFPDRPPMVWAIDDDRSPLYLLPRDCPRIGFWATPETNDDDREKFLHITSADKIVAIESGWLERLQRTKLYRYSLAPEHFTMIDEGAGYFISYETEKPLEMKPVGSLLEALVKRGVELRIMPSLTPLAEQLPKTTLHYSMIRMRNAIK
;
A
#
# COMPACT_ATOMS: atom_id res chain seq x y z
N MET A 1 4.06 -10.44 12.42
CA MET A 1 3.27 -9.25 12.79
C MET A 1 2.63 -8.73 11.52
N PHE A 2 1.38 -8.32 11.59
CA PHE A 2 0.70 -7.64 10.46
C PHE A 2 0.34 -6.22 10.85
N TYR A 3 0.07 -5.39 9.85
CA TYR A 3 -0.12 -3.97 10.06
C TYR A 3 -1.45 -3.48 9.49
N HIS A 4 -2.02 -2.50 10.19
CA HIS A 4 -3.10 -1.67 9.67
C HIS A 4 -2.66 -0.20 9.74
N PHE A 5 -2.97 0.56 8.70
CA PHE A 5 -2.65 1.98 8.64
C PHE A 5 -3.94 2.79 8.57
N SER A 6 -4.11 3.73 9.49
CA SER A 6 -5.31 4.57 9.58
C SER A 6 -4.97 6.02 9.90
N GLU A 7 -5.81 6.94 9.46
CA GLU A 7 -5.80 8.35 9.88
C GLU A 7 -6.52 8.54 11.24
N GLU A 8 -7.23 7.52 11.72
CA GLU A 8 -7.82 7.44 13.07
C GLU A 8 -6.79 6.93 14.07
N ASP A 9 -6.66 7.57 15.25
CA ASP A 9 -5.62 7.33 16.26
C ASP A 9 -6.09 6.57 17.50
N ASN A 10 -7.37 6.23 17.57
CA ASN A 10 -8.00 5.65 18.74
C ASN A 10 -8.78 4.36 18.42
N ILE A 11 -8.34 3.60 17.41
CA ILE A 11 -8.96 2.30 17.10
C ILE A 11 -8.50 1.28 18.15
N GLU A 12 -9.32 1.06 19.16
CA GLU A 12 -9.06 0.04 20.19
C GLU A 12 -9.39 -1.38 19.74
N ILE A 13 -10.34 -1.51 18.80
CA ILE A 13 -10.87 -2.78 18.34
C ILE A 13 -11.16 -2.72 16.84
N PHE A 14 -10.63 -3.69 16.10
CA PHE A 14 -10.95 -3.91 14.70
C PHE A 14 -12.04 -4.98 14.59
N HIS A 15 -13.26 -4.53 14.32
CA HIS A 15 -14.34 -5.44 13.98
C HIS A 15 -14.28 -5.86 12.51
N PRO A 16 -14.61 -7.13 12.19
CA PRO A 16 -14.79 -7.58 10.82
C PRO A 16 -15.77 -6.68 10.05
N ARG A 17 -15.37 -6.18 8.88
CA ARG A 17 -16.21 -5.31 8.03
C ARG A 17 -16.28 -5.87 6.62
N LYS A 18 -17.42 -5.69 5.94
CA LYS A 18 -17.53 -5.98 4.51
C LYS A 18 -16.61 -5.04 3.73
N HIS A 19 -15.85 -5.59 2.79
CA HIS A 19 -14.98 -4.81 1.92
C HIS A 19 -15.63 -4.63 0.53
N LEU A 20 -15.73 -3.39 0.07
CA LEU A 20 -16.41 -3.06 -1.19
C LEU A 20 -15.82 -3.76 -2.43
N SER A 21 -14.51 -3.98 -2.45
CA SER A 21 -13.83 -4.70 -3.54
C SER A 21 -14.01 -6.22 -3.48
N PHE A 22 -14.53 -6.76 -2.37
CA PHE A 22 -14.76 -8.18 -2.16
C PHE A 22 -16.17 -8.40 -1.59
N PRO A 23 -17.22 -8.01 -2.33
CA PRO A 23 -18.60 -7.96 -1.81
C PRO A 23 -19.15 -9.34 -1.42
N ASP A 24 -18.66 -10.40 -2.08
CA ASP A 24 -19.08 -11.79 -1.87
C ASP A 24 -18.39 -12.44 -0.67
N ARG A 25 -17.35 -11.81 -0.11
CA ARG A 25 -16.67 -12.33 1.07
C ARG A 25 -17.37 -11.89 2.36
N PRO A 26 -17.37 -12.72 3.41
CA PRO A 26 -17.91 -12.33 4.71
C PRO A 26 -17.11 -11.15 5.29
N PRO A 27 -17.66 -10.43 6.29
CA PRO A 27 -16.92 -9.40 7.00
C PRO A 27 -15.58 -9.93 7.53
N MET A 28 -14.53 -9.12 7.42
CA MET A 28 -13.19 -9.49 7.87
C MET A 28 -12.40 -8.28 8.32
N VAL A 29 -11.41 -8.49 9.17
CA VAL A 29 -10.36 -7.53 9.51
C VAL A 29 -9.24 -7.69 8.48
N TRP A 30 -8.80 -6.57 7.91
CA TRP A 30 -7.73 -6.54 6.92
C TRP A 30 -6.45 -6.04 7.55
N ALA A 31 -5.37 -6.77 7.27
CA ALA A 31 -4.02 -6.36 7.59
C ALA A 31 -3.09 -6.65 6.41
N ILE A 32 -1.90 -6.06 6.46
CA ILE A 32 -0.87 -6.18 5.45
C ILE A 32 0.47 -6.58 6.08
N ASP A 33 1.32 -7.23 5.30
CA ASP A 33 2.68 -7.55 5.72
C ASP A 33 3.60 -6.30 5.81
N ASP A 34 4.80 -6.51 6.35
CA ASP A 34 5.80 -5.44 6.45
C ASP A 34 6.28 -4.99 5.06
N ASP A 35 6.51 -5.93 4.14
CA ASP A 35 7.12 -5.68 2.84
C ASP A 35 6.27 -4.78 1.94
N ARG A 36 4.93 -4.91 2.02
CA ARG A 36 3.93 -4.15 1.25
C ARG A 36 3.42 -2.95 2.03
N SER A 37 3.77 -2.83 3.32
CA SER A 37 3.46 -1.65 4.13
C SER A 37 3.81 -0.29 3.55
N PRO A 38 4.87 -0.11 2.73
CA PRO A 38 5.16 1.19 2.16
C PRO A 38 4.04 1.73 1.24
N LEU A 39 3.25 0.85 0.60
CA LEU A 39 2.06 1.24 -0.20
C LEU A 39 0.97 1.91 0.65
N TYR A 40 1.02 1.74 1.98
CA TYR A 40 0.04 2.22 2.94
C TYR A 40 0.53 3.43 3.74
N LEU A 41 1.78 3.89 3.53
CA LEU A 41 2.34 5.12 4.12
C LEU A 41 1.89 6.38 3.34
N LEU A 42 0.61 6.41 2.95
CA LEU A 42 -0.01 7.45 2.14
C LEU A 42 -1.43 7.68 2.66
N PRO A 43 -2.02 8.87 2.49
CA PRO A 43 -3.42 9.13 2.87
C PRO A 43 -4.37 8.04 2.33
N ARG A 44 -5.41 7.70 3.09
CA ARG A 44 -6.25 6.51 2.83
C ARG A 44 -6.85 6.49 1.43
N ASP A 45 -7.24 7.66 0.93
CA ASP A 45 -7.88 7.83 -0.37
C ASP A 45 -6.93 8.24 -1.49
N CYS A 46 -5.64 8.40 -1.20
CA CYS A 46 -4.63 8.72 -2.22
C CYS A 46 -4.57 7.59 -3.26
N PRO A 47 -4.85 7.85 -4.56
CA PRO A 47 -4.62 6.90 -5.61
C PRO A 47 -3.11 6.71 -5.74
N ARG A 48 -2.69 5.45 -5.84
CA ARG A 48 -1.28 5.11 -5.83
C ARG A 48 -1.04 3.87 -6.67
N ILE A 49 0.15 3.82 -7.25
CA ILE A 49 0.66 2.65 -7.94
C ILE A 49 2.01 2.32 -7.34
N GLY A 50 2.20 1.14 -6.78
CA GLY A 50 3.53 0.65 -6.47
C GLY A 50 3.94 -0.44 -7.44
N PHE A 51 5.21 -0.48 -7.80
CA PHE A 51 5.76 -1.51 -8.68
C PHE A 51 7.24 -1.77 -8.38
N TRP A 52 7.67 -3.00 -8.63
CA TRP A 52 9.02 -3.47 -8.37
C TRP A 52 9.32 -4.71 -9.21
N ALA A 53 10.61 -5.06 -9.28
CA ALA A 53 11.04 -6.27 -9.96
C ALA A 53 10.92 -7.49 -9.05
N THR A 54 10.58 -8.63 -9.63
CA THR A 54 10.63 -9.96 -9.00
C THR A 54 11.66 -10.83 -9.73
N PRO A 55 11.97 -12.04 -9.24
CA PRO A 55 12.84 -12.98 -9.97
C PRO A 55 12.36 -13.28 -11.40
N GLU A 56 11.07 -13.12 -11.68
CA GLU A 56 10.44 -13.35 -12.98
C GLU A 56 10.47 -12.14 -13.92
N THR A 57 10.86 -10.95 -13.43
CA THR A 57 10.92 -9.74 -14.25
C THR A 57 12.09 -9.82 -15.24
N ASN A 58 11.79 -9.65 -16.53
CA ASN A 58 12.77 -9.66 -17.63
C ASN A 58 13.64 -8.39 -17.67
N ASP A 59 14.76 -8.47 -18.39
CA ASP A 59 15.75 -7.38 -18.46
C ASP A 59 15.21 -6.14 -19.22
N ASP A 60 14.37 -6.32 -20.24
CA ASP A 60 13.79 -5.21 -21.01
C ASP A 60 12.89 -4.31 -20.13
N ASP A 61 12.06 -4.91 -19.29
CA ASP A 61 11.19 -4.20 -18.34
C ASP A 61 12.01 -3.57 -17.20
N ARG A 62 13.04 -4.27 -16.71
CA ARG A 62 13.99 -3.73 -15.72
C ARG A 62 14.68 -2.49 -16.27
N GLU A 63 15.24 -2.57 -17.46
CA GLU A 63 15.92 -1.44 -18.10
C GLU A 63 14.92 -0.31 -18.32
N LYS A 64 13.76 -0.58 -18.92
CA LYS A 64 12.79 0.46 -19.25
C LYS A 64 12.24 1.21 -18.03
N PHE A 65 11.97 0.54 -16.91
CA PHE A 65 11.27 1.15 -15.77
C PHE A 65 12.16 1.44 -14.56
N LEU A 66 13.25 0.69 -14.38
CA LEU A 66 14.03 0.65 -13.15
C LEU A 66 15.53 0.99 -13.34
N HIS A 67 16.04 1.20 -14.56
CA HIS A 67 17.48 1.43 -14.82
C HIS A 67 18.16 2.53 -14.00
N ILE A 68 17.42 3.56 -13.58
CA ILE A 68 17.96 4.69 -12.81
C ILE A 68 17.78 4.51 -11.30
N THR A 69 16.87 3.64 -10.87
CA THR A 69 16.55 3.52 -9.44
C THR A 69 17.46 2.50 -8.76
N SER A 70 17.81 2.81 -7.51
CA SER A 70 18.36 1.84 -6.55
C SER A 70 17.36 1.47 -5.46
N ALA A 71 16.14 1.98 -5.53
CA ALA A 71 15.08 1.71 -4.58
C ALA A 71 14.51 0.30 -4.79
N ASP A 72 14.12 -0.36 -3.69
CA ASP A 72 13.51 -1.69 -3.73
C ASP A 72 12.12 -1.66 -4.36
N LYS A 73 11.41 -0.53 -4.18
CA LYS A 73 10.07 -0.30 -4.70
C LYS A 73 9.92 1.13 -5.17
N ILE A 74 9.16 1.30 -6.24
CA ILE A 74 8.71 2.61 -6.68
C ILE A 74 7.24 2.76 -6.29
N VAL A 75 6.89 3.89 -5.70
CA VAL A 75 5.49 4.26 -5.44
C VAL A 75 5.22 5.57 -6.18
N ALA A 76 4.18 5.57 -7.01
CA ALA A 76 3.72 6.73 -7.75
C ALA A 76 2.38 7.23 -7.19
N ILE A 77 2.26 8.55 -7.05
CA ILE A 77 1.02 9.25 -6.71
C ILE A 77 0.78 10.42 -7.67
N GLU A 78 -0.43 10.96 -7.67
CA GLU A 78 -0.74 12.18 -8.43
C GLU A 78 -0.33 13.45 -7.68
N SER A 79 0.13 14.47 -8.41
CA SER A 79 0.64 15.73 -7.86
C SER A 79 -0.37 16.48 -7.00
N GLY A 80 -1.67 16.36 -7.31
CA GLY A 80 -2.75 16.93 -6.50
C GLY A 80 -2.83 16.40 -5.06
N TRP A 81 -2.14 15.30 -4.75
CA TRP A 81 -2.10 14.70 -3.41
C TRP A 81 -0.90 15.13 -2.58
N LEU A 82 0.06 15.87 -3.14
CA LEU A 82 1.31 16.20 -2.45
C LEU A 82 1.08 16.96 -1.15
N GLU A 83 0.25 18.00 -1.16
CA GLU A 83 -0.02 18.76 0.07
C GLU A 83 -0.69 17.88 1.14
N ARG A 84 -1.64 17.03 0.75
CA ARG A 84 -2.32 16.14 1.69
C ARG A 84 -1.34 15.10 2.25
N LEU A 85 -0.45 14.54 1.43
CA LEU A 85 0.60 13.64 1.88
C LEU A 85 1.48 14.27 2.98
N GLN A 86 1.85 15.55 2.83
CA GLN A 86 2.68 16.26 3.80
C GLN A 86 1.97 16.56 5.12
N ARG A 87 0.64 16.74 5.09
CA ARG A 87 -0.16 17.15 6.26
C ARG A 87 -0.84 16.00 6.98
N THR A 88 -1.11 14.89 6.30
CA THR A 88 -1.85 13.76 6.87
C THR A 88 -1.08 13.15 8.05
N LYS A 89 -1.78 13.00 9.17
CA LYS A 89 -1.33 12.18 10.29
C LYS A 89 -1.80 10.76 10.06
N LEU A 90 -0.86 9.83 10.08
CA LEU A 90 -1.12 8.41 9.89
C LEU A 90 -0.59 7.64 11.10
N TYR A 91 -1.31 6.59 11.47
CA TYR A 91 -0.99 5.71 12.58
C TYR A 91 -0.88 4.28 12.08
N ARG A 92 0.16 3.59 12.56
CA ARG A 92 0.40 2.18 12.32
C ARG A 92 -0.05 1.39 13.53
N TYR A 93 -0.95 0.46 13.29
CA TYR A 93 -1.43 -0.52 14.26
C TYR A 93 -0.75 -1.86 13.99
N SER A 94 -0.14 -2.46 15.01
CA SER A 94 0.47 -3.78 14.94
C SER A 94 -0.52 -4.84 15.40
N LEU A 95 -0.77 -5.86 14.58
CA LEU A 95 -1.74 -6.92 14.80
C LEU A 95 -1.04 -8.26 14.90
N ALA A 96 -1.46 -9.03 15.91
CA ALA A 96 -0.94 -10.35 16.19
C ALA A 96 -1.34 -11.32 15.05
N PRO A 97 -0.44 -12.20 14.57
CA PRO A 97 -0.67 -12.98 13.36
C PRO A 97 -1.61 -14.19 13.52
N GLU A 98 -2.00 -14.55 14.74
CA GLU A 98 -2.55 -15.86 15.10
C GLU A 98 -3.84 -16.22 14.37
N HIS A 99 -4.73 -15.25 14.16
CA HIS A 99 -6.00 -15.46 13.46
C HIS A 99 -5.99 -14.99 11.99
N PHE A 100 -4.85 -14.49 11.52
CA PHE A 100 -4.72 -13.96 10.18
C PHE A 100 -4.29 -15.03 9.19
N THR A 101 -4.96 -15.06 8.05
CA THR A 101 -4.66 -15.95 6.94
C THR A 101 -4.34 -15.14 5.69
N MET A 102 -3.29 -15.54 4.97
CA MET A 102 -2.91 -14.91 3.70
C MET A 102 -3.94 -15.27 2.63
N ILE A 103 -4.39 -14.27 1.86
CA ILE A 103 -5.33 -14.47 0.75
C ILE A 103 -4.81 -13.99 -0.59
N ASP A 104 -3.74 -13.21 -0.61
CA ASP A 104 -3.07 -12.71 -1.80
C ASP A 104 -1.61 -12.42 -1.45
N GLU A 105 -0.70 -13.28 -1.92
CA GLU A 105 0.74 -13.15 -1.68
C GLU A 105 1.32 -11.93 -2.41
N GLY A 106 0.82 -11.63 -3.61
CA GLY A 106 1.28 -10.49 -4.39
C GLY A 106 0.96 -9.18 -3.69
N ALA A 107 -0.29 -9.02 -3.26
CA ALA A 107 -0.75 -7.84 -2.54
C ALA A 107 -0.33 -7.80 -1.06
N GLY A 108 0.17 -8.92 -0.51
CA GLY A 108 0.51 -9.05 0.91
C GLY A 108 -0.71 -8.94 1.82
N TYR A 109 -1.87 -9.45 1.37
CA TYR A 109 -3.14 -9.31 2.09
C TYR A 109 -3.39 -10.46 3.06
N PHE A 110 -3.65 -10.08 4.30
CA PHE A 110 -4.01 -10.97 5.39
C PHE A 110 -5.38 -10.61 5.94
N ILE A 111 -6.17 -11.62 6.25
CA ILE A 111 -7.52 -11.44 6.79
C ILE A 111 -7.73 -12.27 8.05
N SER A 112 -8.47 -11.70 8.99
CA SER A 112 -9.04 -12.40 10.13
C SER A 112 -10.56 -12.27 10.08
N TYR A 113 -11.28 -13.36 10.39
CA TYR A 113 -12.73 -13.33 10.56
C TYR A 113 -13.13 -12.95 11.99
N GLU A 114 -12.15 -12.88 12.89
CA GLU A 114 -12.35 -12.55 14.30
C GLU A 114 -12.22 -11.03 14.53
N THR A 115 -12.71 -10.60 15.69
CA THR A 115 -12.44 -9.25 16.18
C THR A 115 -11.02 -9.17 16.73
N GLU A 116 -10.24 -8.21 16.24
CA GLU A 116 -8.82 -8.08 16.59
C GLU A 116 -8.56 -6.86 17.46
N LYS A 117 -7.66 -7.02 18.43
CA LYS A 117 -7.13 -5.90 19.21
C LYS A 117 -5.70 -5.60 18.76
N PRO A 118 -5.36 -4.35 18.42
CA PRO A 118 -3.98 -4.01 18.12
C PRO A 118 -3.10 -4.20 19.36
N LEU A 119 -1.93 -4.79 19.16
CA LEU A 119 -0.91 -4.91 20.20
C LEU A 119 -0.27 -3.55 20.50
N GLU A 120 -0.20 -2.68 19.50
CA GLU A 120 0.40 -1.35 19.61
C GLU A 120 -0.18 -0.44 18.53
N MET A 121 -0.28 0.85 18.84
CA MET A 121 -0.50 1.93 17.89
C MET A 121 0.67 2.93 17.99
N LYS A 122 1.26 3.29 16.86
CA LYS A 122 2.31 4.33 16.77
C LYS A 122 1.99 5.35 15.68
N PRO A 123 2.20 6.65 15.92
CA PRO A 123 2.23 7.62 14.84
C PRO A 123 3.37 7.29 13.88
N VAL A 124 3.12 7.39 12.57
CA VAL A 124 4.13 7.19 11.54
C VAL A 124 5.10 8.39 11.47
N GLY A 125 4.62 9.58 11.82
CA GLY A 125 5.36 10.83 11.66
C GLY A 125 5.29 11.35 10.23
N SER A 126 6.40 11.88 9.72
CA SER A 126 6.51 12.35 8.33
C SER A 126 6.38 11.19 7.36
N LEU A 127 5.32 11.18 6.54
CA LEU A 127 5.06 10.11 5.57
C LEU A 127 6.15 10.02 4.49
N LEU A 128 6.68 11.18 4.06
CA LEU A 128 7.79 11.24 3.12
C LEU A 128 9.06 10.60 3.69
N GLU A 129 9.42 10.94 4.94
CA GLU A 129 10.58 10.31 5.59
C GLU A 129 10.36 8.81 5.80
N ALA A 130 9.14 8.40 6.16
CA ALA A 130 8.80 7.00 6.36
C ALA A 130 8.97 6.19 5.07
N LEU A 131 8.53 6.72 3.92
CA LEU A 131 8.74 6.11 2.60
C LEU A 131 10.23 5.98 2.27
N VAL A 132 11.01 7.06 2.44
CA VAL A 132 12.46 7.06 2.16
C VAL A 132 13.19 6.05 3.04
N LYS A 133 12.87 5.99 4.34
CA LYS A 133 13.46 5.00 5.28
C LYS A 133 13.13 3.56 4.92
N ARG A 134 12.07 3.33 4.15
CA ARG A 134 11.67 2.01 3.64
C ARG A 134 12.22 1.71 2.25
N GLY A 135 13.19 2.50 1.76
CA GLY A 135 13.83 2.27 0.45
C GLY A 135 12.88 2.48 -0.72
N VAL A 136 11.89 3.37 -0.58
CA VAL A 136 10.94 3.69 -1.66
C VAL A 136 11.38 4.90 -2.46
N GLU A 137 11.39 4.78 -3.78
CA GLU A 137 11.38 5.92 -4.69
C GLU A 137 9.94 6.42 -4.85
N LEU A 138 9.66 7.64 -4.37
CA LEU A 138 8.36 8.28 -4.56
C LEU A 138 8.34 9.10 -5.86
N ARG A 139 7.47 8.73 -6.80
CA ARG A 139 7.20 9.50 -8.02
C ARG A 139 5.93 10.31 -7.86
N ILE A 140 6.03 11.62 -8.06
CA ILE A 140 4.88 12.53 -8.05
C ILE A 140 4.57 12.89 -9.50
N MET A 141 3.45 12.42 -10.01
CA MET A 141 3.10 12.47 -11.43
C MET A 141 1.89 13.38 -11.68
N PRO A 142 1.78 14.05 -12.85
CA PRO A 142 0.56 14.78 -13.21
C PRO A 142 -0.68 13.88 -13.31
N SER A 143 -0.51 12.63 -13.75
CA SER A 143 -1.56 11.61 -13.84
C SER A 143 -0.94 10.22 -13.70
N LEU A 144 -1.65 9.30 -13.05
CA LEU A 144 -1.26 7.90 -12.95
C LEU A 144 -1.73 7.04 -14.14
N THR A 145 -2.63 7.54 -14.98
CA THR A 145 -3.26 6.79 -16.07
C THR A 145 -2.25 6.15 -17.04
N PRO A 146 -1.23 6.87 -17.56
CA PRO A 146 -0.26 6.26 -18.47
C PRO A 146 0.51 5.11 -17.82
N LEU A 147 0.84 5.25 -16.52
CA LEU A 147 1.53 4.19 -15.78
C LEU A 147 0.61 2.98 -15.55
N ALA A 148 -0.66 3.23 -15.21
CA ALA A 148 -1.69 2.20 -15.02
C ALA A 148 -1.96 1.39 -16.30
N GLU A 149 -1.87 2.01 -17.47
CA GLU A 149 -2.07 1.35 -18.76
C GLU A 149 -0.86 0.54 -19.24
N GLN A 150 0.34 0.88 -18.76
CA GLN A 150 1.59 0.25 -19.21
C GLN A 150 2.01 -0.92 -18.33
N LEU A 151 1.93 -0.80 -16.99
CA LEU A 151 2.39 -1.85 -16.07
C LEU A 151 1.77 -3.24 -16.33
N PRO A 152 0.47 -3.39 -16.65
CA PRO A 152 -0.13 -4.69 -16.96
C PRO A 152 0.46 -5.39 -18.19
N LYS A 153 1.23 -4.67 -19.02
CA LYS A 153 1.89 -5.18 -20.23
C LYS A 153 3.35 -5.58 -19.98
N THR A 154 3.80 -5.49 -18.72
CA THR A 154 5.18 -5.78 -18.30
C THR A 154 5.22 -7.05 -17.44
N THR A 155 6.43 -7.52 -17.16
CA THR A 155 6.73 -8.59 -16.20
C THR A 155 7.04 -8.07 -14.79
N LEU A 156 6.82 -6.77 -14.53
CA LEU A 156 6.96 -6.20 -13.20
C LEU A 156 5.80 -6.63 -12.32
N HIS A 157 6.08 -6.83 -11.03
CA HIS A 157 5.01 -6.87 -10.06
C HIS A 157 4.49 -5.45 -9.82
N TYR A 158 3.18 -5.31 -9.68
CA TYR A 158 2.56 -4.03 -9.39
C TYR A 158 1.32 -4.16 -8.52
N SER A 159 1.01 -3.09 -7.79
CA SER A 159 -0.21 -2.91 -7.02
C SER A 159 -0.81 -1.55 -7.31
N MET A 160 -2.11 -1.52 -7.63
CA MET A 160 -2.85 -0.31 -7.94
C MET A 160 -3.97 -0.13 -6.91
N ILE A 161 -3.86 0.92 -6.09
CA ILE A 161 -4.72 1.10 -4.92
C ILE A 161 -5.46 2.43 -5.04
N ARG A 162 -6.78 2.41 -4.80
CA ARG A 162 -7.68 3.58 -4.89
C ARG A 162 -7.67 4.29 -6.25
N MET A 163 -7.36 3.60 -7.35
CA MET A 163 -7.33 4.20 -8.70
C MET A 163 -8.64 4.86 -9.16
N ARG A 164 -9.78 4.51 -8.56
CA ARG A 164 -11.05 5.24 -8.77
C ARG A 164 -11.01 6.72 -8.37
N ASN A 165 -10.02 7.11 -7.54
CA ASN A 165 -9.79 8.48 -7.09
C ASN A 165 -8.70 9.19 -7.92
N ALA A 166 -8.13 8.52 -8.94
CA ALA A 166 -7.17 9.12 -9.86
C ALA A 166 -7.86 10.07 -10.84
N ILE A 167 -7.11 11.05 -11.34
CA ILE A 167 -7.56 11.94 -12.41
C ILE A 167 -7.70 11.12 -13.70
N LYS A 168 -8.87 11.24 -14.35
CA LYS A 168 -9.19 10.56 -15.61
C LYS A 168 -8.65 11.31 -16.80
#